data_AF-A0A843A4D0-F1
#
_entry.id   AF-A0A843A4D0-F1
#
_cell.length_a   1.000
_cell.length_b   1.000
_cell.length_c   1.000
_cell.angle_alpha   90.00
_cell.angle_beta   90.00
_cell.angle_gamma   90.00
#
_symmetry.space_group_name_H-M   'P 1'
#
loop_
_entity.id
_entity.type
_entity.pdbx_description
1 polymer ?
#
loop_
_entity_poly.entity_id
_entity_poly.type
_entity_poly.pdbx_seq_one_letter_code
_entity_poly.pdbx_strand_id
1 'polypeptide(L)'
;MKLNGSKLCVFIVILLLFTFIFTSQAREIDSEKWFGIVRSYYNATSMSGTETYKGWEEGAQQEFGLTLKKLKFTYELLIIDQSDKKVAMIFLFKMVGLCYNKDGDKKRIEMVRTVMLAIDKGTEKIIDVKVLDQVGPTVIHGWDGRDV
;
A
#
# COMPACT_ATOMS: atom_id res chain seq x y z
N MET A 1 56.31 21.81 -4.43
CA MET A 1 56.07 21.01 -5.65
C MET A 1 55.02 21.71 -6.49
N LYS A 2 55.37 22.21 -7.69
CA LYS A 2 54.38 22.76 -8.64
C LYS A 2 53.67 21.58 -9.32
N LEU A 3 52.36 21.47 -9.15
CA LEU A 3 51.55 20.53 -9.92
C LEU A 3 51.54 20.99 -11.38
N ASN A 4 52.11 20.19 -12.28
CA ASN A 4 51.99 20.41 -13.73
C ASN A 4 50.51 20.39 -14.12
N GLY A 5 50.08 21.31 -14.99
CA GLY A 5 48.68 21.49 -15.38
C GLY A 5 47.98 20.21 -15.83
N SER A 6 48.70 19.26 -16.46
CA SER A 6 48.11 17.97 -16.86
C SER A 6 47.73 17.07 -15.67
N LYS A 7 48.51 17.09 -14.57
CA LYS A 7 48.21 16.31 -13.36
C LYS A 7 47.02 16.89 -12.60
N LEU A 8 46.86 18.21 -12.65
CA LEU A 8 45.70 18.91 -12.08
C LEU A 8 44.42 18.56 -12.85
N CYS A 9 44.47 18.54 -14.19
CA CYS A 9 43.34 18.13 -15.03
C CYS A 9 42.92 16.68 -14.78
N VAL A 10 43.87 15.74 -14.70
CA VAL A 10 43.57 14.32 -14.41
C VAL A 10 42.93 14.18 -13.03
N PHE A 11 43.42 14.90 -12.02
CA PHE A 11 42.86 14.88 -10.67
C PHE A 11 41.42 15.43 -10.64
N ILE A 12 41.14 16.51 -11.37
CA ILE A 12 39.78 17.07 -11.50
C ILE A 12 38.84 16.09 -12.22
N VAL A 13 39.29 15.43 -13.29
CA VAL A 13 38.48 14.42 -14.00
C VAL A 13 38.15 13.24 -13.09
N ILE A 14 39.11 12.77 -12.29
CA ILE A 14 38.88 11.70 -11.32
C ILE A 14 37.85 12.15 -10.27
N LEU A 15 37.99 13.35 -9.70
CA LEU A 15 37.02 13.89 -8.74
C LEU A 15 35.61 14.00 -9.35
N LEU A 16 35.50 14.45 -10.61
CA LEU A 16 34.22 14.55 -11.31
C LEU A 16 33.58 13.18 -11.56
N LEU A 17 34.37 12.17 -11.91
CA LEU A 17 33.91 10.79 -12.06
C LEU A 17 33.46 10.20 -10.71
N PHE A 18 34.19 10.47 -9.62
CA PHE A 18 33.77 10.10 -8.27
C PHE A 18 32.47 10.81 -7.89
N THR A 19 32.31 12.11 -8.12
CA THR A 19 31.03 12.77 -7.86
C THR A 19 29.90 12.16 -8.69
N PHE A 20 30.13 11.82 -9.96
CA PHE A 20 29.10 11.21 -10.82
C PHE A 20 28.68 9.80 -10.35
N ILE A 21 29.63 8.97 -9.92
CA ILE A 21 29.37 7.63 -9.37
C ILE A 21 28.60 7.72 -8.04
N PHE A 22 28.87 8.73 -7.22
CA PHE A 22 28.21 8.89 -5.92
C PHE A 22 26.84 9.60 -6.04
N THR A 23 26.65 10.51 -7.00
CA THR A 23 25.34 11.14 -7.27
C THR A 23 24.39 10.24 -8.06
N SER A 24 24.89 9.28 -8.83
CA SER A 24 24.07 8.29 -9.55
C SER A 24 23.50 7.17 -8.67
N GLN A 25 23.86 7.13 -7.38
CA GLN A 25 23.18 6.31 -6.38
C GLN A 25 22.04 7.06 -5.65
N ALA A 26 21.48 8.11 -6.26
CA ALA A 26 20.11 8.49 -5.95
C ALA A 26 19.22 7.30 -6.34
N ARG A 27 19.03 6.36 -5.40
CA ARG A 27 18.21 5.15 -5.59
C ARG A 27 16.83 5.57 -6.07
N GLU A 28 16.58 5.37 -7.36
CA GLU A 28 15.25 5.49 -7.91
C GLU A 28 14.35 4.50 -7.16
N ILE A 29 13.27 5.02 -6.58
CA ILE A 29 12.27 4.20 -5.90
C ILE A 29 11.38 3.63 -6.99
N ASP A 30 11.52 2.33 -7.26
CA ASP A 30 10.57 1.60 -8.14
C ASP A 30 9.22 1.42 -7.41
N SER A 31 8.47 2.52 -7.30
CA SER A 31 7.20 2.53 -6.59
C SER A 31 6.19 1.57 -7.22
N GLU A 32 6.16 1.46 -8.54
CA GLU A 32 5.18 0.62 -9.26
C GLU A 32 5.32 -0.87 -8.90
N LYS A 33 6.54 -1.38 -8.80
CA LYS A 33 6.78 -2.75 -8.35
C LYS A 33 6.21 -3.01 -6.95
N TRP A 34 6.53 -2.14 -5.98
CA TRP A 34 6.10 -2.33 -4.60
C TRP A 34 4.57 -2.19 -4.46
N PHE A 35 3.97 -1.28 -5.22
CA PHE A 35 2.51 -1.21 -5.35
C PHE A 35 1.90 -2.50 -5.92
N GLY A 36 2.55 -3.13 -6.90
CA GLY A 36 2.10 -4.40 -7.48
C GLY A 36 1.99 -5.51 -6.43
N ILE A 37 2.94 -5.57 -5.49
CA ILE A 37 2.93 -6.53 -4.38
C ILE A 37 1.76 -6.25 -3.43
N VAL A 38 1.58 -5.00 -3.03
CA VAL A 38 0.48 -4.60 -2.13
C VAL A 38 -0.89 -4.84 -2.77
N ARG A 39 -1.04 -4.52 -4.06
CA ARG A 39 -2.25 -4.82 -4.83
C ARG A 39 -2.58 -6.30 -4.82
N SER A 40 -1.58 -7.13 -5.10
CA SER A 40 -1.74 -8.58 -5.20
C SER A 40 -2.14 -9.18 -3.85
N TYR A 41 -1.50 -8.73 -2.77
CA TYR A 41 -1.85 -9.13 -1.41
C TYR A 41 -3.31 -8.80 -1.08
N TYR A 42 -3.74 -7.54 -1.23
CA TYR A 42 -5.09 -7.17 -0.84
C TYR A 42 -6.18 -7.72 -1.76
N ASN A 43 -5.88 -7.89 -3.05
CA ASN A 43 -6.78 -8.61 -3.95
C ASN A 43 -7.03 -10.03 -3.46
N ALA A 44 -5.99 -10.76 -3.04
CA ALA A 44 -6.15 -12.09 -2.46
C ALA A 44 -7.00 -12.03 -1.17
N THR A 45 -6.76 -11.06 -0.28
CA THR A 45 -7.56 -10.90 0.96
C THR A 45 -9.01 -10.49 0.72
N SER A 46 -9.36 -9.96 -0.45
CA SER A 46 -10.74 -9.57 -0.80
C SER A 46 -11.61 -10.73 -1.24
N MET A 47 -11.00 -11.91 -1.43
CA MET A 47 -11.69 -13.10 -1.89
C MET A 47 -12.45 -13.78 -0.75
N SER A 48 -13.65 -14.25 -1.10
CA SER A 48 -14.44 -15.11 -0.20
C SER A 48 -13.63 -16.30 0.28
N GLY A 49 -13.79 -16.65 1.55
CA GLY A 49 -13.09 -17.76 2.20
C GLY A 49 -11.81 -17.36 2.94
N THR A 50 -11.26 -16.17 2.70
CA THR A 50 -10.14 -15.65 3.51
C THR A 50 -10.59 -15.22 4.90
N GLU A 51 -9.68 -15.27 5.87
CA GLU A 51 -9.95 -14.84 7.25
C GLU A 51 -10.40 -13.37 7.32
N THR A 52 -9.75 -12.48 6.54
CA THR A 52 -10.13 -11.07 6.45
C THR A 52 -11.54 -10.90 5.89
N TYR A 53 -11.91 -11.63 4.83
CA TYR A 53 -13.26 -11.56 4.28
C TYR A 53 -14.30 -12.05 5.30
N LYS A 54 -14.02 -13.17 5.98
CA LYS A 54 -14.92 -13.73 7.00
C LYS A 54 -15.10 -12.79 8.19
N GLY A 55 -14.04 -12.14 8.66
CA GLY A 55 -14.16 -11.13 9.72
C GLY A 55 -15.05 -9.95 9.31
N TRP A 56 -14.99 -9.53 8.05
CA TRP A 56 -15.90 -8.52 7.51
C TRP A 56 -17.34 -9.01 7.39
N GLU A 57 -17.55 -10.26 6.97
CA GLU A 57 -18.87 -10.88 6.90
C GLU A 57 -19.52 -10.99 8.28
N GLU A 58 -18.76 -11.47 9.27
CA GLU A 58 -19.18 -11.58 10.66
C GLU A 58 -19.51 -10.20 11.25
N GLY A 59 -18.63 -9.21 11.07
CA GLY A 59 -18.87 -7.84 11.53
C GLY A 59 -20.09 -7.19 10.87
N ALA A 60 -20.25 -7.35 9.55
CA ALA A 60 -21.42 -6.84 8.83
C ALA A 60 -22.73 -7.42 9.38
N GLN A 61 -22.74 -8.71 9.70
CA GLN A 61 -23.91 -9.40 10.21
C GLN A 61 -24.19 -9.08 11.67
N GLN A 62 -23.17 -9.03 12.52
CA GLN A 62 -23.31 -8.82 13.97
C GLN A 62 -23.62 -7.37 14.32
N GLU A 63 -22.93 -6.41 13.68
CA GLU A 63 -23.05 -4.99 14.03
C GLU A 63 -24.21 -4.31 13.30
N PHE A 64 -24.50 -4.75 12.06
CA PHE A 64 -25.45 -4.03 11.18
C PHE A 64 -26.61 -4.90 10.69
N GLY A 65 -26.61 -6.20 10.98
CA GLY A 65 -27.63 -7.12 10.47
C GLY A 65 -27.60 -7.25 8.94
N LEU A 66 -26.44 -7.06 8.32
CA LEU A 66 -26.25 -7.06 6.87
C LEU A 66 -25.46 -8.28 6.41
N THR A 67 -25.83 -8.82 5.25
CA THR A 67 -25.07 -9.90 4.60
C THR A 67 -24.09 -9.33 3.58
N LEU A 68 -22.81 -9.69 3.71
CA LEU A 68 -21.74 -9.22 2.83
C LEU A 68 -21.77 -9.98 1.49
N LYS A 69 -21.85 -9.25 0.38
CA LYS A 69 -21.79 -9.81 -0.98
C LYS A 69 -20.42 -9.70 -1.62
N LYS A 70 -19.73 -8.57 -1.39
CA LYS A 70 -18.44 -8.29 -2.01
C LYS A 70 -17.65 -7.34 -1.12
N LEU A 71 -16.36 -7.61 -0.99
CA LEU A 71 -15.41 -6.73 -0.34
C LEU A 71 -14.47 -6.14 -1.38
N LYS A 72 -14.22 -4.83 -1.30
CA LYS A 72 -13.29 -4.12 -2.18
C LYS A 72 -12.32 -3.29 -1.37
N PHE A 73 -11.11 -3.19 -1.90
CA PHE A 73 -10.02 -2.42 -1.30
C PHE A 73 -9.51 -1.39 -2.30
N THR A 74 -9.33 -0.18 -1.80
CA THR A 74 -8.67 0.91 -2.52
C THR A 74 -7.62 1.49 -1.60
N TYR A 75 -6.51 1.92 -2.16
CA TYR A 75 -5.40 2.46 -1.38
C TYR A 75 -4.74 3.62 -2.10
N GLU A 76 -4.32 4.58 -1.32
CA GLU A 76 -3.57 5.76 -1.74
C GLU A 76 -2.26 5.78 -0.96
N LEU A 77 -1.12 5.84 -1.66
CA LEU A 77 0.18 5.90 -1.00
C LEU A 77 0.41 7.29 -0.44
N LEU A 78 0.80 7.33 0.83
CA LEU A 78 1.19 8.55 1.50
C LEU A 78 2.71 8.67 1.51
N ILE A 79 3.42 7.60 1.91
CA ILE A 79 4.87 7.62 2.11
C ILE A 79 5.46 6.28 1.69
N ILE A 80 6.61 6.33 1.01
CA ILE A 80 7.49 5.19 0.79
C ILE A 80 8.88 5.51 1.35
N ASP A 81 9.41 4.62 2.18
CA ASP A 81 10.78 4.66 2.67
C ASP A 81 11.46 3.32 2.36
N GLN A 82 12.76 3.34 2.07
CA GLN A 82 13.48 2.14 1.70
C GLN A 82 14.88 2.05 2.32
N SER A 83 15.16 0.86 2.84
CA SER A 83 16.49 0.43 3.26
C SER A 83 17.05 -0.59 2.26
N ASP A 84 18.25 -1.12 2.53
CA ASP A 84 18.84 -2.19 1.72
C ASP A 84 18.00 -3.46 1.68
N LYS A 85 17.33 -3.79 2.78
CA LYS A 85 16.62 -5.07 2.95
C LYS A 85 15.10 -4.94 2.87
N LYS A 86 14.56 -3.75 3.12
CA LYS A 86 13.11 -3.56 3.28
C LYS A 86 12.61 -2.30 2.58
N VAL A 87 11.34 -2.36 2.18
CA VAL A 87 10.55 -1.18 1.81
C VAL A 87 9.44 -1.02 2.84
N ALA A 88 9.34 0.16 3.42
CA ALA A 88 8.21 0.56 4.26
C ALA A 88 7.27 1.43 3.43
N MET A 89 5.98 1.14 3.47
CA MET A 89 4.97 1.91 2.74
C MET A 89 3.82 2.25 3.69
N ILE A 90 3.41 3.51 3.71
CA ILE A 90 2.25 3.99 4.46
C ILE A 90 1.16 4.35 3.46
N PHE A 91 -0.02 3.78 3.64
CA PHE A 91 -1.19 3.98 2.79
C PHE A 91 -2.36 4.52 3.58
N LEU A 92 -3.18 5.33 2.93
CA LEU A 92 -4.59 5.45 3.26
C LEU A 92 -5.31 4.29 2.58
N PHE A 93 -5.97 3.45 3.37
CA PHE A 93 -6.60 2.21 2.95
C PHE A 93 -8.12 2.34 3.12
N LYS A 94 -8.86 2.41 2.02
CA LYS A 94 -10.32 2.44 2.02
C LYS A 94 -10.89 1.07 1.67
N MET A 95 -11.65 0.53 2.61
CA MET A 95 -12.32 -0.75 2.54
C MET A 95 -13.81 -0.54 2.34
N VAL A 96 -14.40 -1.28 1.41
CA VAL A 96 -15.80 -1.15 1.03
C VAL A 96 -16.47 -2.52 1.02
N GLY A 97 -17.35 -2.75 1.98
CA GLY A 97 -18.25 -3.89 2.01
C GLY A 97 -19.56 -3.56 1.29
N LEU A 98 -19.87 -4.28 0.21
CA LEU A 98 -21.15 -4.21 -0.49
C LEU A 98 -22.07 -5.27 0.11
N CYS A 99 -23.14 -4.82 0.76
CA CYS A 99 -24.00 -5.67 1.57
C CYS A 99 -25.48 -5.53 1.18
N TYR A 100 -26.31 -6.42 1.73
CA TYR A 100 -27.77 -6.34 1.65
C TYR A 100 -28.41 -6.65 3.01
N ASN A 101 -29.57 -6.06 3.28
CA ASN A 101 -30.39 -6.45 4.44
C ASN A 101 -31.29 -7.65 4.09
N LYS A 102 -32.07 -8.12 5.07
CA LYS A 102 -33.02 -9.23 4.90
C LYS A 102 -34.10 -8.96 3.84
N ASP A 103 -34.43 -7.68 3.63
CA ASP A 103 -35.43 -7.24 2.65
C ASP A 103 -34.87 -7.12 1.22
N GLY A 104 -33.55 -7.32 1.04
CA GLY A 104 -32.86 -7.22 -0.24
C GLY A 104 -32.35 -5.81 -0.59
N ASP A 105 -32.50 -4.84 0.31
CA ASP A 105 -31.98 -3.48 0.12
C ASP A 105 -30.46 -3.47 0.13
N LYS A 106 -29.88 -2.82 -0.87
CA LYS A 106 -28.43 -2.63 -0.96
C LYS A 106 -27.94 -1.60 0.06
N LYS A 107 -26.90 -1.97 0.79
CA LYS A 107 -26.20 -1.13 1.76
C LYS A 107 -24.70 -1.21 1.50
N ARG A 108 -23.97 -0.16 1.83
CA ARG A 108 -22.50 -0.15 1.72
C ARG A 108 -21.90 0.20 3.07
N ILE A 109 -20.93 -0.58 3.53
CA ILE A 109 -20.14 -0.28 4.72
C ILE A 109 -18.78 0.24 4.22
N GLU A 110 -18.43 1.45 4.60
CA GLU A 110 -17.11 2.02 4.29
C GLU A 110 -16.29 2.13 5.56
N MET A 111 -14.99 1.81 5.45
CA MET A 111 -14.03 2.02 6.52
C MET A 111 -12.74 2.51 5.92
N VAL A 112 -12.13 3.52 6.56
CA VAL A 112 -10.85 4.07 6.15
C VAL A 112 -9.84 3.85 7.26
N ARG A 113 -8.66 3.35 6.91
CA ARG A 113 -7.56 3.10 7.83
C ARG A 113 -6.26 3.64 7.27
N THR A 114 -5.38 4.09 8.12
CA THR A 114 -3.99 4.31 7.73
C THR A 114 -3.20 3.06 8.08
N VAL A 115 -2.51 2.47 7.10
CA VAL A 115 -1.78 1.20 7.26
C VAL A 115 -0.33 1.41 6.87
N MET A 116 0.59 0.92 7.70
CA MET A 116 2.00 0.76 7.38
C MET A 116 2.30 -0.69 7.06
N LEU A 117 2.96 -0.92 5.92
CA LEU A 117 3.43 -2.23 5.48
C LEU A 117 4.95 -2.25 5.44
N ALA A 118 5.54 -3.37 5.82
CA ALA A 118 6.94 -3.65 5.52
C ALA A 118 7.03 -4.81 4.51
N ILE A 119 7.76 -4.59 3.42
CA ILE A 119 8.04 -5.57 2.39
C ILE A 119 9.51 -5.95 2.47
N ASP A 120 9.81 -7.24 2.50
CA ASP A 120 11.17 -7.76 2.38
C ASP A 120 11.59 -7.77 0.91
N LYS A 121 12.71 -7.11 0.59
CA LYS A 121 13.18 -6.97 -0.80
C LYS A 121 13.68 -8.29 -1.41
N GLY A 122 14.18 -9.21 -0.58
CA GLY A 122 14.74 -10.48 -1.07
C GLY A 122 13.67 -11.51 -1.40
N THR A 123 12.56 -11.49 -0.68
CA THR A 123 11.44 -12.42 -0.86
C THR A 123 10.22 -11.80 -1.53
N GLU A 124 10.17 -10.47 -1.65
CA GLU A 124 9.06 -9.71 -2.22
C GLU A 124 7.72 -9.96 -1.52
N LYS A 125 7.78 -10.23 -0.21
CA LYS A 125 6.61 -10.51 0.63
C LYS A 125 6.40 -9.39 1.63
N ILE A 126 5.13 -9.09 1.89
CA ILE A 126 4.74 -8.32 3.06
C ILE A 126 5.05 -9.18 4.29
N ILE A 127 5.90 -8.64 5.17
CA ILE A 127 6.37 -9.30 6.39
C ILE A 127 5.84 -8.64 7.66
N ASP A 128 5.28 -7.44 7.56
CA ASP A 128 4.65 -6.73 8.67
C ASP A 128 3.51 -5.83 8.17
N VAL A 129 2.44 -5.75 8.95
CA VAL A 129 1.24 -4.94 8.70
C VAL A 129 0.86 -4.26 10.01
N LYS A 130 0.90 -2.93 10.05
CA LYS A 130 0.51 -2.14 11.23
C LYS A 130 -0.59 -1.14 10.87
N VAL A 131 -1.68 -1.17 11.63
CA VAL A 131 -2.73 -0.14 11.54
C VAL A 131 -2.27 1.05 12.39
N LEU A 132 -2.10 2.21 11.76
CA LEU A 132 -1.66 3.44 12.42
C LEU A 132 -2.85 4.25 12.94
N ASP A 133 -3.94 4.28 12.18
CA ASP A 133 -5.17 4.98 12.55
C ASP A 133 -6.39 4.30 11.89
N GLN A 134 -7.55 4.46 12.50
CA GLN A 134 -8.82 3.95 11.98
C GLN A 134 -9.95 4.96 12.18
N VAL A 135 -10.64 5.27 11.09
CA VAL A 135 -11.97 5.90 11.15
C VAL A 135 -12.98 4.76 11.13
N GLY A 136 -13.85 4.74 12.15
CA GLY A 136 -14.85 3.68 12.35
C GLY A 136 -15.75 3.45 11.13
N PRO A 137 -16.38 2.27 11.04
CA PRO A 137 -17.20 1.92 9.89
C PRO A 137 -18.39 2.87 9.76
N THR A 138 -18.62 3.38 8.56
CA THR A 138 -19.78 4.20 8.21
C THR A 138 -20.71 3.40 7.30
N VAL A 139 -21.98 3.27 7.68
CA VAL A 139 -23.01 2.62 6.86
C VAL A 139 -23.69 3.65 5.97
N ILE A 140 -23.70 3.38 4.66
CA ILE A 140 -24.32 4.21 3.64
C ILE A 140 -25.53 3.45 3.07
N HIS A 141 -26.71 4.07 3.17
CA HIS A 141 -27.97 3.51 2.68
C HIS A 141 -28.29 4.01 1.26
N GLY A 142 -29.05 3.22 0.49
CA GLY A 142 -29.61 3.69 -0.79
C GLY A 142 -28.58 3.82 -1.91
N TRP A 143 -27.47 3.09 -1.84
CA TRP A 143 -26.44 3.11 -2.86
C TRP A 143 -26.91 2.38 -4.13
N ASP A 144 -27.04 3.13 -5.22
CA ASP A 144 -27.41 2.69 -6.57
C ASP A 144 -26.20 2.42 -7.48
N GLY A 145 -24.99 2.77 -7.01
CA GLY A 145 -23.75 2.73 -7.77
C GLY A 145 -23.48 1.36 -8.37
N ARG A 146 -23.42 1.31 -9.70
CA ARG A 146 -23.25 0.05 -10.45
C ARG A 146 -21.86 -0.55 -10.29
N ASP A 147 -20.84 0.28 -10.06
CA ASP A 147 -19.48 -0.17 -9.83
C ASP A 147 -18.65 0.97 -9.21
N VAL A 148 -18.12 0.74 -8.01
CA VAL A 148 -16.75 1.14 -7.62
C VAL A 148 -16.15 -0.07 -7.00
#